data_AF-A0A914RAN5-F1
#
_entry.id   AF-A0A914RAN5-F1
#
_cell.length_a   1.000
_cell.length_b   1.000
_cell.length_c   1.000
_cell.angle_alpha   90.00
_cell.angle_beta   90.00
_cell.angle_gamma   90.00
#
_symmetry.space_group_name_H-M   'P 1'
#
loop_
_entity.id
_entity.type
_entity.pdbx_description
1 polymer ?
#
loop_
_entity_poly.entity_id
_entity_poly.type
_entity_poly.pdbx_seq_one_letter_code
_entity_poly.pdbx_strand_id
1 'polypeptide(L)'
;MAMKGVYSDMFILHDPSQVCISTDRNERTLSKQWIPFYKFQPLDKIRDYFGEKITFYFAWEGTFLTVLWPAAVIGTICFTYVSQILHYRSQMYGILENGESISLPLRK
;
A
#
# COMPACT_ATOMS: atom_id res chain seq x y z
N MET A 1 -23.45 15.07 28.65
CA MET A 1 -23.61 15.41 30.08
C MET A 1 -22.66 14.52 30.89
N ALA A 2 -21.35 14.78 30.80
CA ALA A 2 -20.34 14.08 31.60
C ALA A 2 -19.54 15.15 32.36
N MET A 3 -19.56 15.10 33.70
CA MET A 3 -18.85 16.05 34.55
C MET A 3 -17.34 15.78 34.49
N LYS A 4 -16.57 16.85 34.28
CA LYS A 4 -15.10 16.83 34.17
C LYS A 4 -14.50 16.58 35.56
N GLY A 5 -13.77 15.47 35.75
CA GLY A 5 -12.97 15.19 36.96
C GLY A 5 -13.44 14.05 37.86
N VAL A 6 -14.55 13.36 37.57
CA VAL A 6 -15.03 12.20 38.35
C VAL A 6 -14.81 10.87 37.63
N TYR A 7 -14.80 10.87 36.30
CA TYR A 7 -14.57 9.68 35.48
C TYR A 7 -13.26 9.86 34.70
N SER A 8 -12.35 8.89 34.83
CA SER A 8 -11.04 8.93 34.17
C SER A 8 -11.11 8.56 32.70
N ASP A 9 -12.08 7.73 32.30
CA ASP A 9 -12.34 7.40 30.90
C ASP A 9 -13.76 6.82 30.72
N MET A 10 -14.34 6.99 29.53
CA MET A 10 -15.63 6.41 29.15
C MET A 10 -15.50 5.79 27.77
N PHE A 11 -15.64 4.47 27.69
CA PHE A 11 -15.61 3.72 26.44
C PHE A 11 -16.96 3.05 26.19
N ILE A 12 -17.38 3.00 24.93
CA ILE A 12 -18.59 2.28 24.51
C ILE A 12 -18.29 0.77 24.63
N LEU A 13 -19.12 0.04 25.38
CA LEU A 13 -19.04 -1.42 25.48
C LEU A 13 -19.44 -2.02 24.12
N HIS A 14 -18.50 -2.74 23.51
CA HIS A 14 -18.73 -3.46 22.27
C HIS A 14 -19.77 -4.57 22.53
N ASP A 15 -20.87 -4.61 21.78
CA ASP A 15 -21.91 -5.62 21.99
C ASP A 15 -21.35 -7.02 21.65
N PRO A 16 -21.29 -7.96 22.63
CA PRO A 16 -20.79 -9.30 22.41
C PRO A 16 -21.72 -10.14 21.52
N SER A 17 -22.99 -9.75 21.33
CA SER A 17 -23.97 -10.53 20.55
C SER A 17 -23.57 -10.75 19.08
N GLN A 18 -22.79 -9.83 18.50
CA GLN A 18 -22.25 -9.95 17.13
C GLN A 18 -21.06 -10.90 17.04
N VAL A 19 -20.37 -11.17 18.15
CA VAL A 19 -19.32 -12.18 18.24
C VAL A 19 -19.96 -13.57 18.30
N CYS A 20 -21.01 -13.73 19.11
CA CYS A 20 -21.66 -15.02 19.39
C CYS A 20 -22.25 -15.72 18.15
N ILE A 21 -22.72 -14.98 17.13
CA ILE A 21 -23.23 -15.58 15.88
C ILE A 21 -22.11 -16.28 15.08
N SER A 22 -20.85 -15.96 15.35
CA SER A 22 -19.68 -16.61 14.74
C SER A 22 -19.00 -17.65 15.64
N THR A 23 -19.48 -17.83 16.87
CA THR A 23 -18.85 -18.68 17.89
C THR A 23 -19.56 -20.03 18.06
N ASP A 24 -20.15 -20.59 17.00
CA ASP A 24 -20.42 -22.05 16.97
C ASP A 24 -19.31 -22.75 16.15
N ARG A 25 -18.41 -23.41 16.89
CA ARG A 25 -17.54 -24.54 16.47
C ARG A 25 -16.16 -24.38 15.82
N ASN A 26 -15.51 -23.21 15.74
CA ASN A 26 -14.11 -23.22 15.26
C ASN A 26 -13.23 -22.02 15.69
N GLU A 27 -12.95 -21.90 16.98
CA GLU A 27 -12.06 -20.87 17.54
C GLU A 27 -10.57 -20.99 17.11
N ARG A 28 -10.21 -21.89 16.18
CA ARG A 28 -8.83 -22.06 15.64
C ARG A 28 -8.64 -21.64 14.18
N THR A 29 -9.66 -21.10 13.53
CA THR A 29 -9.56 -20.54 12.16
C THR A 29 -9.55 -19.02 12.13
N LEU A 30 -9.80 -18.36 13.28
CA LEU A 30 -9.97 -16.91 13.42
C LEU A 30 -8.72 -16.10 13.02
N SER A 31 -7.53 -16.68 13.14
CA SER A 31 -6.26 -16.05 12.70
C SER A 31 -5.88 -16.36 11.25
N LYS A 32 -6.55 -17.30 10.58
CA LYS A 32 -6.16 -17.78 9.25
C LYS A 32 -6.82 -17.03 8.10
N GLN A 33 -7.80 -16.20 8.41
CA GLN A 33 -8.49 -15.31 7.47
C GLN A 33 -8.25 -13.86 7.89
N TRP A 34 -7.02 -13.54 8.33
CA TRP A 34 -6.58 -12.17 8.52
C TRP A 34 -6.74 -11.45 7.18
N ILE A 35 -7.83 -10.67 7.15
CA ILE A 35 -8.30 -9.71 6.16
C ILE A 35 -7.52 -9.85 4.84
N PRO A 36 -8.05 -10.57 3.84
CA PRO A 36 -7.39 -10.62 2.55
C PRO A 36 -7.18 -9.17 2.09
N PHE A 37 -5.93 -8.75 1.89
CA PHE A 37 -5.59 -7.44 1.32
C PHE A 37 -6.26 -7.20 -0.05
N TYR A 38 -6.74 -8.28 -0.66
CA TYR A 38 -7.49 -8.29 -1.91
C TYR A 38 -9.02 -8.16 -1.76
N LYS A 39 -9.57 -8.26 -0.54
CA LYS A 39 -11.01 -8.14 -0.36
C LYS A 39 -11.36 -6.68 -0.15
N PHE A 40 -12.21 -6.13 -1.02
CA PHE A 40 -12.79 -4.80 -0.82
C PHE A 40 -13.39 -4.72 0.58
N GLN A 41 -13.03 -3.66 1.32
CA GLN A 41 -13.52 -3.46 2.67
C GLN A 41 -15.06 -3.32 2.62
N PRO A 42 -15.82 -4.07 3.45
CA PRO A 42 -17.27 -3.97 3.49
C PRO A 42 -17.69 -2.67 4.18
N LEU A 43 -17.71 -1.57 3.42
CA LEU A 43 -18.01 -0.21 3.88
C LEU A 43 -19.40 -0.09 4.51
N ASP A 44 -20.39 -0.86 4.05
CA ASP A 44 -21.75 -0.83 4.61
C ASP A 44 -21.79 -1.26 6.09
N LYS A 45 -21.01 -2.29 6.47
CA LYS A 45 -20.94 -2.74 7.87
C LYS A 45 -20.20 -1.75 8.77
N ILE A 46 -19.23 -1.03 8.21
CA ILE A 46 -18.47 0.01 8.92
C ILE A 46 -19.37 1.24 9.13
N ARG A 47 -20.22 1.58 8.16
CA ARG A 47 -21.21 2.67 8.25
C ARG A 47 -22.18 2.46 9.38
N ASP A 48 -22.75 1.26 9.49
CA ASP A 48 -23.78 0.98 10.48
C ASP A 48 -23.19 0.90 11.92
N TYR A 49 -21.90 0.58 12.07
CA TYR A 49 -21.24 0.45 13.37
C TYR A 49 -20.52 1.73 13.86
N PHE A 50 -19.77 2.40 12.97
CA PHE A 50 -18.98 3.59 13.31
C PHE A 50 -19.63 4.91 12.87
N GLY A 51 -20.68 4.84 12.04
CA GLY A 51 -21.32 6.02 11.45
C GLY A 51 -20.66 6.50 10.16
N GLU A 52 -21.32 7.47 9.52
CA GLU A 52 -20.99 7.92 8.17
C GLU A 52 -19.63 8.65 8.07
N LYS A 53 -19.27 9.42 9.11
CA LYS A 53 -18.02 10.21 9.12
C LYS A 53 -16.77 9.33 9.05
N ILE A 54 -16.71 8.28 9.88
CA ILE A 54 -15.57 7.37 9.95
C ILE A 54 -15.49 6.51 8.68
N THR A 55 -16.64 6.05 8.17
CA THR A 55 -16.71 5.25 6.95
C THR A 55 -16.21 5.99 5.73
N PHE A 56 -16.49 7.29 5.64
CA PHE A 56 -16.00 8.14 4.55
C PHE A 56 -14.46 8.22 4.52
N TYR A 57 -13.81 8.32 5.67
CA TYR A 57 -12.35 8.27 5.75
C TYR A 57 -11.82 6.93 5.21
N PHE A 58 -12.36 5.80 5.65
CA PHE A 58 -11.93 4.49 5.17
C PHE A 58 -12.21 4.26 3.67
N ALA A 59 -13.32 4.78 3.15
CA ALA A 59 -13.63 4.70 1.72
C ALA A 59 -12.62 5.50 0.88
N TRP A 60 -12.23 6.68 1.35
CA TRP A 60 -11.21 7.51 0.71
C TRP A 60 -9.83 6.83 0.73
N GLU A 61 -9.41 6.30 1.87
CA GLU A 61 -8.13 5.60 2.00
C GLU A 61 -8.06 4.34 1.11
N GLY A 62 -9.15 3.58 1.02
CA GLY A 62 -9.24 2.45 0.08
C GLY A 62 -9.10 2.88 -1.38
N THR A 63 -9.69 4.02 -1.75
CA THR A 63 -9.61 4.57 -3.12
C THR A 63 -8.21 5.08 -3.44
N PHE A 64 -7.51 5.68 -2.48
CA PHE A 64 -6.13 6.14 -2.69
C PHE A 64 -5.17 4.98 -2.98
N LEU A 65 -5.29 3.87 -2.25
CA LEU A 65 -4.46 2.69 -2.45
C LEU A 65 -4.73 1.98 -3.79
N THR A 66 -5.98 1.97 -4.26
CA THR A 66 -6.31 1.37 -5.56
C THR A 66 -5.75 2.17 -6.74
N VAL A 67 -5.64 3.49 -6.62
CA VAL A 67 -5.00 4.36 -7.63
C VAL A 67 -3.47 4.35 -7.52
N LEU A 68 -2.93 4.17 -6.32
CA LEU A 68 -1.47 4.11 -6.11
C LEU A 68 -0.84 2.85 -6.72
N TRP A 69 -1.56 1.72 -6.70
CA TRP A 69 -1.09 0.46 -7.29
C TRP A 69 -0.66 0.58 -8.77
N PRO A 70 -1.50 1.06 -9.71
CA PRO A 70 -1.09 1.24 -11.10
C PRO A 70 0.00 2.31 -11.26
N ALA A 71 -0.01 3.37 -10.45
CA ALA A 71 1.04 4.39 -10.48
C ALA A 71 2.41 3.81 -10.13
N ALA A 72 2.48 2.93 -9.12
CA ALA A 72 3.70 2.23 -8.73
C ALA A 72 4.19 1.28 -9.85
N VAL A 73 3.28 0.58 -10.53
CA VAL A 73 3.63 -0.30 -11.65
C VAL A 73 4.23 0.51 -12.80
N ILE A 74 3.59 1.61 -13.21
CA ILE A 74 4.08 2.50 -14.28
C ILE A 74 5.45 3.09 -13.90
N GLY A 75 5.60 3.54 -12.65
CA GLY A 75 6.87 4.07 -12.14
C GLY A 75 8.01 3.05 -12.20
N THR A 76 7.72 1.79 -11.82
CA THR A 76 8.71 0.70 -11.85
C THR A 76 9.15 0.39 -13.29
N ILE A 77 8.20 0.33 -14.23
CA ILE A 77 8.49 0.10 -15.65
C ILE A 77 9.33 1.24 -16.23
N CYS A 78 8.98 2.50 -15.93
CA CYS A 78 9.76 3.65 -16.36
C CYS A 78 11.19 3.61 -15.83
N PHE A 79 11.36 3.25 -14.55
CA PHE A 79 12.67 3.15 -13.92
C PHE A 79 13.56 2.10 -14.57
N THR A 80 13.03 0.92 -14.88
CA THR A 80 13.81 -0.15 -15.54
C THR A 80 14.24 0.28 -16.95
N TYR A 81 13.36 0.88 -17.76
CA TYR A 81 13.73 1.37 -19.08
C TYR A 81 14.83 2.43 -19.04
N VAL A 82 14.73 3.40 -18.12
CA VAL A 82 15.74 4.45 -17.97
C VAL A 82 17.07 3.84 -17.50
N SER A 83 17.04 2.92 -16.54
CA SER A 83 18.25 2.23 -16.07
C SER A 83 18.95 1.45 -17.19
N GLN A 84 18.19 0.73 -18.02
CA GLN A 84 18.73 0.01 -19.18
C GLN A 84 19.37 0.96 -20.19
N ILE A 85 18.70 2.06 -20.54
CA ILE A 85 19.23 3.10 -21.43
C ILE A 85 20.56 3.68 -20.91
N LEU A 86 20.62 3.96 -19.61
CA LEU A 86 21.83 4.49 -18.98
C LEU A 86 22.98 3.49 -18.99
N HIS A 87 22.68 2.19 -18.82
CA HIS A 87 23.68 1.13 -18.90
C HIS A 87 24.29 1.02 -20.30
N TYR A 88 23.46 0.97 -21.35
CA TYR A 88 23.96 0.97 -22.74
C TYR A 88 24.77 2.22 -23.05
N ARG A 89 24.34 3.38 -22.57
CA ARG A 89 25.08 4.64 -22.76
C ARG A 89 26.46 4.60 -22.09
N SER A 90 26.57 4.03 -20.89
CA SER A 90 27.86 3.86 -20.20
C SER A 90 28.82 2.96 -20.98
N GLN A 91 28.31 1.86 -21.56
CA GLN A 91 29.12 0.96 -22.40
C GLN A 91 29.62 1.67 -23.66
N MET A 92 28.77 2.48 -24.30
CA MET A 92 29.13 3.23 -25.50
C MET A 92 30.24 4.25 -25.26
N TYR A 93 30.19 5.01 -24.16
CA TYR A 93 31.27 5.95 -23.83
C TYR A 93 32.62 5.23 -23.62
N GLY A 94 32.61 4.06 -22.97
CA GLY A 94 33.81 3.23 -22.82
C GLY A 94 34.37 2.75 -24.18
N ILE A 95 33.51 2.42 -25.15
CA ILE A 95 33.95 2.02 -26.50
C ILE A 95 34.53 3.22 -27.26
N LEU A 96 33.93 4.41 -27.14
CA LEU A 96 34.41 5.62 -27.81
C LEU A 96 35.76 6.09 -27.27
N GLU A 97 35.96 6.07 -25.95
CA GLU A 97 37.25 6.42 -25.33
C GLU A 97 38.37 5.45 -25.74
N ASN A 98 38.06 4.15 -25.81
CA ASN A 98 38.98 3.13 -26.34
C ASN A 98 39.24 3.32 -27.85
N GLY A 99 38.24 3.73 -28.63
CA GLY A 99 38.41 4.01 -30.07
C GLY A 99 39.21 5.28 -30.36
N GLU A 100 39.07 6.32 -29.53
CA GLU A 100 39.82 7.57 -29.65
C GLU A 100 41.30 7.34 -29.29
N SER A 101 41.58 6.58 -28.23
CA SER A 101 42.94 6.21 -27.85
C SER A 101 43.64 5.25 -28.84
N ILE A 102 42.90 4.48 -29.64
CA ILE A 102 43.44 3.66 -30.75
C ILE A 102 43.68 4.48 -32.04
N SER A 103 42.96 5.59 -32.23
CA SER A 103 43.10 6.47 -33.41
C SER A 103 44.08 7.62 -33.22
N LEU A 104 44.35 8.04 -31.97
CA LEU A 104 45.36 9.05 -31.62
C LEU A 104 46.86 8.61 -31.65
N PRO A 105 47.29 7.34 -31.78
CA PRO A 105 48.71 6.98 -31.94
C PRO A 105 49.20 7.01 -33.39
N LEU A 106 48.32 7.23 -34.38
CA LEU A 106 48.65 7.29 -35.81
C LEU A 106 48.84 8.70 -36.38
N ARG A 107 48.71 9.75 -35.55
CA ARG A 107 49.07 11.13 -35.92
C ARG A 107 50.42 11.48 -35.28
N LYS A 108 51.51 11.18 -35.99
CA LYS A 108 52.81 11.84 -35.77
C LYS A 108 53.03 12.89 -36.84
#